data_AF-A0A1H4NNT5-F1
#
_entry.id   AF-A0A1H4NNT5-F1
#
_cell.length_a   1.000
_cell.length_b   1.000
_cell.length_c   1.000
_cell.angle_alpha   90.00
_cell.angle_beta   90.00
_cell.angle_gamma   90.00
#
_symmetry.space_group_name_H-M   'P 1'
#
loop_
_entity.id
_entity.type
_entity.pdbx_description
1 polymer ?
#
loop_
_entity_poly.entity_id
_entity_poly.type
_entity_poly.pdbx_seq_one_letter_code
_entity_poly.pdbx_strand_id
1 'polypeptide(L)'
;MKSIMRDHTQPSRIHLSRAKGSRLPANTVRCDRSTILGNPWVPGENGGLRIPNGSLQGKMDWYPPIPTTEILTVERAVALLAEWLLTENSSLPAGLSDTDVTRCIDALEELRIAVLDRLPALRGHSFTCWCMPGSPCHAETLMEIANG
;
A
#
# COMPACT_ATOMS: atom_id res chain seq x y z
N MET A 1 -16.01 5.20 -31.42
CA MET A 1 -14.96 4.38 -30.76
C MET A 1 -15.63 3.53 -29.69
N LYS A 2 -15.74 2.22 -29.89
CA LYS A 2 -16.36 1.31 -28.92
C LYS A 2 -15.40 1.14 -27.74
N SER A 3 -15.85 1.52 -26.55
CA SER A 3 -15.14 1.25 -25.30
C SER A 3 -14.96 -0.25 -25.18
N ILE A 4 -13.71 -0.70 -25.19
CA ILE A 4 -13.37 -2.11 -24.96
C ILE A 4 -13.68 -2.36 -23.50
N MET A 5 -14.86 -2.93 -23.22
CA MET A 5 -15.16 -3.47 -21.90
C MET A 5 -14.13 -4.58 -21.67
N ARG A 6 -13.12 -4.31 -20.82
CA ARG A 6 -12.19 -5.35 -20.40
C ARG A 6 -12.99 -6.33 -19.58
N ASP A 7 -12.94 -7.60 -19.97
CA ASP A 7 -13.53 -8.68 -19.20
C ASP A 7 -12.87 -8.72 -17.82
N HIS A 8 -13.65 -8.44 -16.76
CA HIS A 8 -13.18 -8.34 -15.37
C HIS A 8 -13.23 -9.69 -14.65
N THR A 9 -13.22 -10.80 -15.39
CA THR A 9 -13.33 -12.16 -14.83
C THR A 9 -12.08 -12.59 -14.06
N GLN A 10 -10.93 -11.93 -14.28
CA GLN A 10 -9.70 -12.16 -13.50
C GLN A 10 -9.32 -10.93 -12.66
N PRO A 11 -8.83 -11.13 -11.42
CA PRO A 11 -8.24 -10.07 -10.61
C PRO A 11 -7.17 -9.29 -11.38
N SER A 12 -7.23 -7.96 -11.33
CA SER A 12 -6.25 -7.11 -11.98
C SER A 12 -5.98 -5.82 -11.21
N ARG A 13 -4.87 -5.17 -11.54
CA ARG A 13 -4.53 -3.85 -11.00
C ARG A 13 -5.32 -2.79 -11.79
N ILE A 14 -6.07 -1.96 -11.07
CA ILE A 14 -6.84 -0.85 -11.62
C ILE A 14 -6.20 0.47 -11.18
N HIS A 15 -5.84 1.34 -12.13
CA HIS A 15 -5.33 2.67 -11.77
C HIS A 15 -6.48 3.61 -11.40
N LEU A 16 -6.33 4.35 -10.29
CA LEU A 16 -7.31 5.34 -9.87
C LEU A 16 -7.34 6.53 -10.84
N SER A 17 -8.55 6.93 -11.22
CA SER A 17 -8.77 8.10 -12.08
C SER A 17 -9.46 9.22 -11.32
N ARG A 18 -9.03 10.46 -11.58
CA ARG A 18 -9.73 11.68 -11.11
C ARG A 18 -10.72 12.22 -12.15
N ALA A 19 -10.88 11.55 -13.29
CA ALA A 19 -11.82 11.99 -14.32
C ALA A 19 -13.24 12.06 -13.75
N LYS A 20 -13.94 13.19 -13.98
CA LYS A 20 -15.30 13.41 -13.51
C LYS A 20 -16.20 12.26 -14.00
N GLY A 21 -16.97 11.67 -13.09
CA GLY A 21 -17.88 10.57 -13.40
C GLY A 21 -17.24 9.18 -13.44
N SER A 22 -15.92 9.07 -13.24
CA SER A 22 -15.27 7.76 -13.09
C SER A 22 -15.88 6.96 -11.93
N ARG A 23 -15.99 5.66 -12.14
CA ARG A 23 -16.43 4.67 -11.16
C ARG A 23 -15.45 3.52 -11.18
N LEU A 24 -15.16 2.97 -10.00
CA LEU A 24 -14.40 1.74 -9.92
C LEU A 24 -15.25 0.60 -10.47
N PRO A 25 -14.65 -0.36 -11.21
CA PRO A 25 -15.33 -1.61 -11.53
C PRO A 25 -15.83 -2.29 -10.26
N ALA A 26 -16.90 -3.09 -10.39
CA ALA A 26 -17.33 -3.97 -9.30
C ALA A 26 -16.18 -4.88 -8.85
N ASN A 27 -16.21 -5.36 -7.61
CA ASN A 27 -15.18 -6.23 -7.03
C ASN A 27 -13.75 -5.63 -7.04
N THR A 28 -13.63 -4.31 -6.99
CA THR A 28 -12.33 -3.61 -6.89
C THR A 28 -12.12 -3.04 -5.49
N VAL A 29 -11.06 -3.50 -4.82
CA VAL A 29 -10.63 -3.04 -3.50
C VAL A 29 -9.71 -1.85 -3.62
N ARG A 30 -10.00 -0.77 -2.89
CA ARG A 30 -9.09 0.36 -2.76
C ARG A 30 -7.95 0.00 -1.82
N CYS A 31 -6.72 0.20 -2.28
CA CYS A 31 -5.50 -0.04 -1.51
C CYS A 31 -4.55 1.16 -1.50
N ASP A 32 -5.05 2.39 -1.71
CA ASP A 32 -4.21 3.57 -1.51
C ASP A 32 -3.96 3.87 -0.02
N ARG A 33 -3.11 4.86 0.25
CA ARG A 33 -2.69 5.28 1.60
C ARG A 33 -3.80 5.90 2.47
N SER A 34 -5.05 5.93 2.01
CA SER A 34 -6.22 6.19 2.87
C SER A 34 -6.74 4.93 3.57
N THR A 35 -6.18 3.76 3.24
CA THR A 35 -6.58 2.45 3.78
C THR A 35 -5.38 1.77 4.45
N ILE A 36 -5.65 0.74 5.26
CA ILE A 36 -4.60 -0.10 5.85
C ILE A 36 -3.77 -0.85 4.79
N LEU A 37 -4.30 -0.99 3.57
CA LEU A 37 -3.64 -1.66 2.45
C LEU A 37 -2.71 -0.70 1.67
N GLY A 38 -2.58 0.54 2.10
CA GLY A 38 -1.66 1.49 1.48
C GLY A 38 -0.20 1.15 1.80
N ASN A 39 0.70 1.43 0.85
CA ASN A 39 2.13 1.25 1.09
C ASN A 39 2.65 2.22 2.17
N PRO A 40 3.17 1.72 3.32
CA PRO A 40 3.75 2.55 4.37
C PRO A 40 4.96 3.36 3.90
N TRP A 41 5.76 2.84 2.99
CA TRP A 41 6.91 3.51 2.40
C TRP A 41 6.45 4.50 1.31
N VAL A 42 6.73 5.78 1.53
CA VAL A 42 6.37 6.88 0.63
C VAL A 42 7.60 7.25 -0.21
N PRO A 43 7.57 7.05 -1.55
CA PRO A 43 8.69 7.41 -2.42
C PRO A 43 8.75 8.93 -2.69
N GLY A 44 9.93 9.40 -3.12
CA GLY A 44 10.20 10.78 -3.54
C GLY A 44 10.95 11.63 -2.51
N GLU A 45 11.25 12.88 -2.88
CA GLU A 45 12.05 13.82 -2.08
C GLU A 45 11.40 14.19 -0.74
N ASN A 46 10.06 14.23 -0.71
CA ASN A 46 9.27 14.40 0.52
C ASN A 46 8.68 13.06 0.99
N GLY A 47 9.41 11.97 0.69
CA GLY A 47 9.08 10.62 1.11
C GLY A 47 9.28 10.41 2.61
N GLY A 48 9.04 9.17 3.04
CA GLY A 48 9.17 8.81 4.45
C GLY A 48 8.34 7.58 4.79
N LEU A 49 8.10 7.40 6.08
CA LEU A 49 7.32 6.28 6.58
C LEU A 49 5.94 6.73 7.08
N ARG A 50 4.88 6.15 6.53
CA ARG A 50 3.50 6.43 6.92
C ARG A 50 2.94 5.25 7.70
N ILE A 51 2.83 5.42 9.00
CA ILE A 51 2.27 4.44 9.94
C ILE A 51 1.04 5.02 10.66
N PRO A 52 0.11 4.18 11.14
CA PRO A 52 -0.98 4.61 12.02
C PRO A 52 -0.44 5.22 13.33
N ASN A 53 -1.20 6.13 13.94
CA ASN A 53 -0.92 6.66 15.27
C ASN A 53 -1.86 5.98 16.29
N GLY A 54 -1.63 4.69 16.56
CA GLY A 54 -2.38 3.91 17.55
C GLY A 54 -3.19 2.74 16.96
N SER A 55 -4.03 2.11 17.81
CA SER A 55 -4.74 0.87 17.50
C SER A 55 -5.70 1.05 16.31
N LEU A 56 -5.40 0.36 15.22
CA LEU A 56 -6.08 0.40 13.92
C LEU A 56 -7.61 0.23 13.99
N GLN A 57 -8.37 1.32 13.97
CA GLN A 57 -9.84 1.32 13.73
C GLN A 57 -10.16 1.57 12.24
N GLY A 58 -9.37 0.97 11.34
CA GLY A 58 -9.62 0.98 9.90
C GLY A 58 -9.33 2.30 9.16
N LYS A 59 -8.72 3.29 9.82
CA LYS A 59 -8.23 4.52 9.19
C LYS A 59 -6.73 4.69 9.46
N MET A 60 -5.94 5.00 8.44
CA MET A 60 -4.60 5.55 8.66
C MET A 60 -4.76 6.98 9.18
N ASP A 61 -4.08 7.31 10.27
CA ASP A 61 -4.04 8.69 10.75
C ASP A 61 -3.44 9.62 9.70
N TRP A 62 -4.03 10.82 9.59
CA TRP A 62 -3.68 11.83 8.60
C TRP A 62 -2.39 12.59 8.92
N TYR A 63 -1.49 12.00 9.71
CA TYR A 63 -0.18 12.59 9.99
C TYR A 63 0.66 12.60 8.69
N PRO A 64 1.47 13.66 8.45
CA PRO A 64 2.50 13.58 7.42
C PRO A 64 3.39 12.36 7.68
N PRO A 65 3.97 11.75 6.62
CA PRO A 65 4.92 10.66 6.82
C PRO A 65 6.03 11.13 7.77
N ILE A 66 6.50 10.23 8.62
CA ILE A 66 7.68 10.47 9.44
C ILE A 66 8.84 10.68 8.46
N PRO A 67 9.48 11.86 8.49
CA PRO A 67 10.49 12.20 7.51
C PRO A 67 11.71 11.31 7.68
N THR A 68 12.32 10.96 6.55
CA THR A 68 13.51 10.12 6.48
C THR A 68 14.57 10.88 5.69
N THR A 69 15.85 10.59 5.93
CA THR A 69 16.94 11.17 5.11
C THR A 69 17.15 10.41 3.81
N GLU A 70 16.64 9.18 3.73
CA GLU A 70 16.64 8.39 2.50
C GLU A 70 15.57 8.86 1.52
N ILE A 71 15.96 9.17 0.28
CA ILE A 71 15.03 9.39 -0.84
C ILE A 71 14.68 8.03 -1.42
N LEU A 72 13.48 7.54 -1.11
CA LEU A 72 12.99 6.24 -1.58
C LEU A 72 12.56 6.32 -3.05
N THR A 73 13.07 5.41 -3.89
CA THR A 73 12.51 5.17 -5.23
C THR A 73 11.19 4.41 -5.15
N VAL A 74 10.41 4.42 -6.24
CA VAL A 74 9.15 3.63 -6.31
C VAL A 74 9.46 2.15 -6.17
N GLU A 75 10.51 1.68 -6.85
CA GLU A 75 11.00 0.30 -6.80
C GLU A 75 11.38 -0.08 -5.36
N ARG A 76 12.13 0.77 -4.66
CA ARG A 76 12.56 0.51 -3.27
C ARG A 76 11.37 0.47 -2.32
N ALA A 77 10.42 1.39 -2.46
CA ALA A 77 9.22 1.41 -1.62
C ALA A 77 8.33 0.17 -1.83
N VAL A 78 8.21 -0.33 -3.07
CA VAL A 78 7.46 -1.57 -3.35
C VAL A 78 8.21 -2.79 -2.84
N ALA A 79 9.54 -2.83 -2.98
CA ALA A 79 10.36 -3.92 -2.44
C ALA A 79 10.27 -4.01 -0.91
N LEU A 80 10.32 -2.88 -0.20
CA LEU A 80 10.18 -2.84 1.26
C LEU A 80 8.82 -3.36 1.73
N LEU A 81 7.74 -3.00 1.02
CA LEU A 81 6.42 -3.57 1.30
C LEU A 81 6.39 -5.08 1.11
N ALA A 82 6.94 -5.57 -0.01
CA ALA A 82 6.95 -7.01 -0.29
C ALA A 82 7.75 -7.77 0.77
N GLU A 83 8.94 -7.29 1.12
CA GLU A 83 9.75 -7.84 2.22
C GLU A 83 8.94 -7.89 3.52
N TRP A 84 8.31 -6.78 3.89
CA TRP A 84 7.54 -6.66 5.13
C TRP A 84 6.32 -7.58 5.20
N LEU A 85 5.60 -7.79 4.10
CA LEU A 85 4.43 -8.67 4.10
C LEU A 85 4.80 -10.15 4.00
N LEU A 86 5.87 -10.47 3.27
CA LEU A 86 6.28 -11.87 2.99
C LEU A 86 7.25 -12.42 4.04
N THR A 87 7.84 -11.56 4.85
CA THR A 87 8.77 -11.92 5.92
C THR A 87 8.32 -11.30 7.23
N GLU A 88 9.04 -11.56 8.33
CA GLU A 88 8.88 -10.85 9.61
C GLU A 88 9.82 -9.64 9.72
N ASN A 89 10.42 -9.20 8.59
CA ASN A 89 11.37 -8.10 8.59
C ASN A 89 10.72 -6.75 8.26
N SER A 90 10.94 -5.77 9.14
CA SER A 90 10.48 -4.38 8.97
C SER A 90 11.66 -3.44 8.72
N SER A 91 12.25 -3.54 7.53
CA SER A 91 13.36 -2.66 7.11
C SER A 91 12.92 -1.18 7.11
N LEU A 92 13.55 -0.37 7.97
CA LEU A 92 13.28 1.05 8.06
C LEU A 92 14.19 1.87 7.14
N PRO A 93 13.66 2.93 6.50
CA PRO A 93 14.47 3.89 5.77
C PRO A 93 15.42 4.68 6.70
N ALA A 94 16.56 5.12 6.17
CA ALA A 94 17.55 5.85 6.95
C ALA A 94 17.05 7.23 7.41
N GLY A 95 17.54 7.71 8.57
CA GLY A 95 17.31 9.07 9.06
C GLY A 95 16.17 9.24 10.06
N LEU A 96 15.61 8.14 10.57
CA LEU A 96 14.70 8.16 11.72
C LEU A 96 15.47 8.43 13.02
N SER A 97 14.86 9.12 13.99
CA SER A 97 15.40 9.21 15.35
C SER A 97 15.21 7.89 16.10
N ASP A 98 15.99 7.61 17.15
CA ASP A 98 15.87 6.37 17.93
C ASP A 98 14.46 6.16 18.52
N THR A 99 13.82 7.25 18.98
CA THR A 99 12.44 7.24 19.46
C THR A 99 11.46 6.90 18.34
N ASP A 100 11.69 7.44 17.14
CA ASP A 100 10.85 7.13 15.97
C ASP A 100 11.06 5.69 15.52
N VAL A 101 12.28 5.15 15.56
CA VAL A 101 12.57 3.75 15.18
C VAL A 101 11.71 2.77 15.97
N THR A 102 11.72 2.86 17.30
CA THR A 102 10.96 1.93 18.15
C THR A 102 9.47 2.01 17.85
N ARG A 103 8.93 3.23 17.83
CA ARG A 103 7.52 3.50 17.50
C ARG A 103 7.14 2.99 16.10
N CYS A 104 8.05 3.11 15.13
CA CYS A 104 7.82 2.66 13.76
C CYS A 104 7.74 1.14 13.66
N ILE A 105 8.62 0.43 14.37
CA ILE A 105 8.63 -1.04 14.38
C ILE A 105 7.31 -1.57 14.94
N ASP A 106 6.90 -1.08 16.12
CA ASP A 106 5.66 -1.53 16.77
C ASP A 106 4.43 -1.27 15.88
N ALA A 107 4.34 -0.06 15.31
CA ALA A 107 3.21 0.29 14.45
C ALA A 107 3.21 -0.45 13.10
N LEU A 108 4.38 -0.76 12.54
CA LEU A 108 4.50 -1.59 11.33
C LEU A 108 4.07 -3.02 11.62
N GLU A 109 4.40 -3.59 12.78
CA GLU A 109 3.99 -4.94 13.12
C GLU A 109 2.48 -5.04 13.36
N GLU A 110 1.89 -4.10 14.10
CA GLU A 110 0.43 -4.04 14.25
C GLU A 110 -0.30 -3.90 12.90
N LEU A 111 0.23 -3.04 12.01
CA LEU A 111 -0.32 -2.88 10.67
C LEU A 111 -0.17 -4.15 9.83
N ARG A 112 0.95 -4.86 9.95
CA ARG A 112 1.24 -6.08 9.22
C ARG A 112 0.22 -7.15 9.54
N ILE A 113 -0.01 -7.37 10.84
CA ILE A 113 -1.01 -8.31 11.34
C ILE A 113 -2.39 -7.97 10.78
N ALA A 114 -2.80 -6.70 10.84
CA ALA A 114 -4.10 -6.27 10.34
C ALA A 114 -4.24 -6.42 8.81
N VAL A 115 -3.17 -6.19 8.04
CA VAL A 115 -3.18 -6.40 6.58
C VAL A 115 -3.27 -7.88 6.27
N LEU A 116 -2.42 -8.71 6.86
CA LEU A 116 -2.37 -10.15 6.62
C LEU A 116 -3.67 -10.86 7.05
N ASP A 117 -4.30 -10.44 8.15
CA ASP A 117 -5.63 -10.94 8.57
C ASP A 117 -6.72 -10.63 7.53
N ARG A 118 -6.63 -9.45 6.90
CA ARG A 118 -7.62 -8.99 5.92
C ARG A 118 -7.48 -9.63 4.54
N LEU A 119 -6.26 -9.88 4.07
CA LEU A 119 -5.99 -10.29 2.68
C LEU A 119 -6.71 -11.57 2.22
N PRO A 120 -6.85 -12.64 3.03
CA PRO A 120 -7.55 -13.87 2.62
C PRO A 120 -9.01 -13.61 2.18
N ALA A 121 -9.71 -12.67 2.82
CA ALA A 121 -11.07 -12.31 2.48
C ALA A 121 -11.20 -11.53 1.16
N LEU A 122 -10.07 -11.08 0.58
CA LEU A 122 -10.00 -10.30 -0.64
C LEU A 122 -9.61 -11.14 -1.87
N ARG A 123 -9.51 -12.47 -1.74
CA ARG A 123 -9.28 -13.37 -2.86
C ARG A 123 -10.28 -13.11 -3.99
N GLY A 124 -9.80 -13.15 -5.23
CA GLY A 124 -10.63 -12.90 -6.42
C GLY A 124 -10.98 -11.42 -6.67
N HIS A 125 -10.54 -10.49 -5.82
CA HIS A 125 -10.79 -9.06 -6.03
C HIS A 125 -9.68 -8.40 -6.85
N SER A 126 -10.07 -7.42 -7.67
CA SER A 126 -9.12 -6.47 -8.26
C SER A 126 -8.67 -5.45 -7.22
N PHE A 127 -7.50 -4.84 -7.38
CA PHE A 127 -6.97 -3.84 -6.45
C PHE A 127 -6.71 -2.52 -7.17
N THR A 128 -6.96 -1.40 -6.49
CA THR A 128 -6.76 -0.06 -7.07
C THR A 128 -5.83 0.84 -6.25
N CYS A 129 -4.87 1.46 -6.95
CA CYS A 129 -3.82 2.33 -6.41
C CYS A 129 -3.66 3.61 -7.25
N TRP A 130 -3.02 4.64 -6.68
CA TRP A 130 -2.63 5.85 -7.42
C TRP A 130 -1.30 5.71 -8.18
N CYS A 131 -0.54 4.63 -7.96
CA CYS A 131 0.79 4.44 -8.56
C CYS A 131 0.71 4.46 -10.09
N MET A 132 1.70 5.11 -10.71
CA MET A 132 1.77 5.31 -12.15
C MET A 132 1.64 3.98 -12.92
N PRO A 133 0.81 3.91 -13.97
CA PRO A 133 0.75 2.73 -14.86
C PRO A 133 2.13 2.46 -15.48
N GLY A 134 2.55 1.20 -15.52
CA GLY A 134 3.86 0.79 -16.07
C GLY A 134 5.02 0.84 -15.07
N SER A 135 4.83 1.45 -13.89
CA SER A 135 5.77 1.37 -12.76
C SER A 135 5.34 0.26 -11.78
N PRO A 136 6.26 -0.27 -10.96
CA PRO A 136 5.92 -1.18 -9.87
C PRO A 136 4.78 -0.61 -9.00
N CYS A 137 3.78 -1.42 -8.62
CA CYS A 137 2.78 -1.01 -7.62
C CYS A 137 2.61 -2.06 -6.53
N HIS A 138 2.42 -1.56 -5.31
CA HIS A 138 2.05 -2.36 -4.15
C HIS A 138 0.76 -3.16 -4.31
N ALA A 139 -0.17 -2.68 -5.14
CA ALA A 139 -1.42 -3.39 -5.43
C ALA A 139 -1.19 -4.78 -6.05
N GLU A 140 -0.11 -4.94 -6.81
CA GLU A 140 0.27 -6.24 -7.40
C GLU A 140 0.69 -7.20 -6.28
N THR A 141 1.61 -6.79 -5.40
CA THR A 141 2.03 -7.56 -4.23
C THR A 141 0.85 -7.99 -3.34
N LEU A 142 -0.06 -7.07 -3.02
CA LEU A 142 -1.24 -7.40 -2.19
C LEU A 142 -2.17 -8.40 -2.88
N MET A 143 -2.33 -8.26 -4.19
CA MET A 143 -3.19 -9.15 -4.98
C MET A 143 -2.57 -10.54 -5.12
N GLU A 144 -1.25 -10.64 -5.29
CA GLU A 144 -0.52 -11.91 -5.26
C GLU A 144 -0.76 -12.62 -3.93
N ILE A 145 -0.51 -11.94 -2.80
CA ILE A 145 -0.70 -12.51 -1.46
C ILE A 145 -2.17 -12.92 -1.20
N ALA A 146 -3.14 -12.11 -1.63
CA ALA A 146 -4.56 -12.42 -1.46
C ALA A 146 -5.01 -13.68 -2.24
N ASN A 147 -4.38 -13.94 -3.39
CA ASN A 147 -4.77 -15.04 -4.28
C ASN A 147 -4.00 -16.34 -4.05
N GLY A 148 -2.80 -16.28 -3.45
CA GLY A 148 -2.00 -17.46 -3.10
C GLY A 148 -1.10 -17.90 -4.24
#